data_AF-A0A4R7JRN5-F1
#
_entry.id   AF-A0A4R7JRN5-F1
#
_cell.length_a   1.000
_cell.length_b   1.000
_cell.length_c   1.000
_cell.angle_alpha   90.00
_cell.angle_beta   90.00
_cell.angle_gamma   90.00
#
_symmetry.space_group_name_H-M   'P 1'
#
loop_
_entity.id
_entity.type
_entity.pdbx_description
1 polymer ?
#
loop_
_entity_poly.entity_id
_entity_poly.type
_entity_poly.pdbx_seq_one_letter_code
_entity_poly.pdbx_strand_id
1 'polypeptide(L)'
;MKKLILIAFLFSTCITNAQQFELTDTYDITNQRSSGQEDEDTWLVDVVASQNPERHVATLAIADFGLLDEIRISVLSNPDLEDINEILKVTLAYNACCSSTEEFYYLVSNDNDFIALPSIKNEYAYEPISDIHYIFPNQSFGKEGTILRAALEYTETATIKDIKVLRSIAWNDDDFDTEDAITAINY
;
A
#
# COMPACT_ATOMS: atom_id res chain seq x y z
N MET A 1 -62.11 -8.86 -0.82
CA MET A 1 -61.00 -9.60 -0.18
C MET A 1 -59.70 -9.22 -0.86
N LYS A 2 -58.95 -8.24 -0.32
CA LYS A 2 -57.65 -7.80 -0.87
C LYS A 2 -56.54 -8.49 -0.07
N LYS A 3 -55.70 -9.28 -0.75
CA LYS A 3 -54.49 -9.86 -0.17
C LYS A 3 -53.41 -8.78 -0.12
N LEU A 4 -52.97 -8.42 1.08
CA LEU A 4 -51.74 -7.66 1.29
C LEU A 4 -50.58 -8.65 1.28
N ILE A 5 -49.71 -8.52 0.27
CA ILE A 5 -48.41 -9.21 0.26
C ILE A 5 -47.42 -8.22 0.88
N LEU A 6 -46.96 -8.53 2.09
CA LEU A 6 -45.87 -7.81 2.75
C LEU A 6 -44.56 -8.36 2.16
N ILE A 7 -43.87 -7.57 1.34
CA ILE A 7 -42.50 -7.88 0.90
C ILE A 7 -41.57 -7.30 1.96
N ALA A 8 -40.98 -8.16 2.78
CA ALA A 8 -39.93 -7.77 3.70
C ALA A 8 -38.62 -7.64 2.92
N PHE A 9 -38.17 -6.40 2.71
CA PHE A 9 -36.83 -6.11 2.20
C PHE A 9 -35.82 -6.42 3.32
N LEU A 10 -35.22 -7.61 3.26
CA LEU A 10 -34.05 -7.95 4.07
C LEU A 10 -32.86 -7.15 3.51
N PHE A 11 -32.64 -5.95 4.06
CA PHE A 11 -31.34 -5.29 3.98
C PHE A 11 -30.34 -6.17 4.73
N SER A 12 -29.69 -7.09 4.02
CA SER A 12 -28.47 -7.71 4.49
C SER A 12 -27.40 -6.64 4.44
N THR A 13 -27.13 -6.00 5.58
CA THR A 13 -25.93 -5.19 5.74
C THR A 13 -24.76 -6.17 5.72
N CYS A 14 -24.11 -6.32 4.57
CA CYS A 14 -22.80 -6.94 4.51
C CYS A 14 -21.87 -6.06 5.35
N ILE A 15 -21.58 -6.48 6.58
CA ILE A 15 -20.48 -5.91 7.35
C ILE A 15 -19.22 -6.47 6.70
N THR A 16 -18.73 -5.81 5.66
CA THR A 16 -17.40 -6.09 5.11
C THR A 16 -16.40 -5.69 6.18
N ASN A 17 -15.72 -6.67 6.78
CA ASN A 17 -14.59 -6.38 7.65
C ASN A 17 -13.52 -5.71 6.78
N ALA A 18 -13.07 -4.52 7.20
CA ALA A 18 -11.94 -3.86 6.57
C ALA A 18 -10.74 -4.80 6.53
N GLN A 19 -10.15 -4.96 5.35
CA GLN A 19 -8.99 -5.82 5.15
C GLN A 19 -7.70 -5.11 5.57
N GLN A 20 -6.71 -5.91 5.98
CA GLN A 20 -5.36 -5.46 6.28
C GLN A 20 -4.37 -6.16 5.35
N PHE A 21 -3.17 -5.59 5.22
CA PHE A 21 -2.08 -6.27 4.56
C PHE A 21 -1.62 -7.45 5.41
N GLU A 22 -1.47 -8.61 4.78
CA GLU A 22 -1.00 -9.84 5.43
C GLU A 22 0.37 -10.23 4.87
N LEU A 23 1.26 -10.73 5.74
CA LEU A 23 2.57 -11.24 5.31
C LEU A 23 2.38 -12.40 4.32
N THR A 24 3.26 -12.52 3.34
CA THR A 24 3.15 -13.53 2.29
C THR A 24 4.49 -14.14 1.89
N ASP A 25 4.44 -15.40 1.47
CA ASP A 25 5.54 -16.13 0.84
C ASP A 25 5.37 -16.23 -0.69
N THR A 26 4.34 -15.59 -1.27
CA THR A 26 4.06 -15.60 -2.72
C THR A 26 5.10 -14.82 -3.53
N TYR A 27 5.81 -13.89 -2.88
CA TYR A 27 6.89 -13.12 -3.45
C TYR A 27 8.15 -13.24 -2.59
N ASP A 28 9.31 -13.03 -3.20
CA ASP A 28 10.61 -13.18 -2.56
C ASP A 28 11.58 -12.08 -3.03
N ILE A 29 12.66 -11.88 -2.27
CA ILE A 29 13.77 -10.99 -2.59
C ILE A 29 14.96 -11.82 -3.08
N THR A 30 15.46 -11.52 -4.27
CA THR A 30 16.59 -12.21 -4.89
C THR A 30 17.66 -11.25 -5.42
N ASN A 31 18.74 -11.80 -5.98
CA ASN A 31 19.77 -11.08 -6.73
C ASN A 31 20.35 -9.83 -6.04
N GLN A 32 20.73 -9.97 -4.77
CA GLN A 32 21.38 -8.91 -4.01
C GLN A 32 22.76 -8.59 -4.59
N ARG A 33 22.94 -7.37 -5.12
CA ARG A 33 24.20 -6.91 -5.71
C ARG A 33 24.50 -5.48 -5.33
N SER A 34 25.77 -5.14 -5.11
CA SER A 34 26.15 -3.74 -4.90
C SER A 34 25.99 -2.93 -6.19
N SER A 35 25.43 -1.73 -6.05
CA SER A 35 25.42 -0.71 -7.09
C SER A 35 26.77 -0.01 -7.04
N GLY A 36 27.61 -0.17 -8.06
CA GLY A 36 29.02 0.22 -7.99
C GLY A 36 29.30 1.73 -7.81
N GLN A 37 29.75 2.09 -6.61
CA GLN A 37 30.86 2.98 -6.27
C GLN A 37 31.27 2.58 -4.83
N GLU A 38 32.56 2.39 -4.53
CA GLU A 38 33.03 1.86 -3.23
C GLU A 38 32.59 2.70 -2.00
N ASP A 39 32.08 3.91 -2.24
CA ASP A 39 31.65 4.87 -1.22
C ASP A 39 30.12 4.95 -1.03
N GLU A 40 29.29 4.29 -1.85
CA GLU A 40 27.83 4.24 -1.69
C GLU A 40 27.39 2.86 -1.18
N ASP A 41 26.80 2.80 0.02
CA ASP A 41 26.22 1.59 0.61
C ASP A 41 24.83 1.27 0.01
N THR A 42 24.75 1.33 -1.33
CA THR A 42 23.53 1.09 -2.09
C THR A 42 23.53 -0.32 -2.65
N TRP A 43 22.52 -1.10 -2.30
CA TRP A 43 22.30 -2.46 -2.77
C TRP A 43 21.08 -2.54 -3.68
N LEU A 44 21.22 -3.24 -4.79
CA LEU A 44 20.10 -3.58 -5.67
C LEU A 44 19.57 -4.95 -5.27
N VAL A 45 18.25 -5.03 -5.10
CA VAL A 45 17.56 -6.30 -4.84
C VAL A 45 16.38 -6.45 -5.80
N ASP A 46 16.12 -7.67 -6.26
CA ASP A 46 15.01 -7.97 -7.14
C ASP A 46 13.84 -8.55 -6.34
N VAL A 47 12.64 -7.98 -6.53
CA VAL A 47 11.39 -8.54 -6.05
C VAL A 47 10.83 -9.45 -7.14
N VAL A 48 10.58 -10.72 -6.84
CA VAL A 48 10.12 -11.72 -7.81
C VAL A 48 8.97 -12.55 -7.24
N ALA A 49 8.16 -13.16 -8.12
CA ALA A 49 7.18 -14.14 -7.68
C ALA A 49 7.85 -15.47 -7.29
N SER A 50 7.60 -15.99 -6.09
CA SER A 50 8.30 -17.16 -5.54
C SER A 50 8.15 -18.42 -6.38
N GLN A 51 6.95 -18.65 -6.93
CA GLN A 51 6.67 -19.84 -7.75
C GLN A 51 7.12 -19.70 -9.22
N ASN A 52 7.46 -18.48 -9.65
CA ASN A 52 7.97 -18.21 -10.99
C ASN A 52 8.98 -17.06 -10.93
N PRO A 53 10.25 -17.33 -10.54
CA PRO A 53 11.25 -16.27 -10.35
C PRO A 53 11.62 -15.50 -11.63
N GLU A 54 11.27 -16.02 -12.82
CA GLU A 54 11.39 -15.28 -14.09
C GLU A 54 10.40 -14.10 -14.17
N ARG A 55 9.33 -14.16 -13.36
CA ARG A 55 8.38 -13.07 -13.18
C ARG A 55 8.95 -12.05 -12.21
N HIS A 56 9.70 -11.11 -12.78
CA HIS A 56 10.25 -9.94 -12.10
C HIS A 56 9.14 -8.91 -11.84
N VAL A 57 9.06 -8.43 -10.60
CA VAL A 57 8.15 -7.34 -10.21
C VAL A 57 8.88 -6.01 -10.35
N ALA A 58 10.03 -5.88 -9.69
CA ALA A 58 10.81 -4.65 -9.64
C ALA A 58 12.23 -4.91 -9.14
N THR A 59 13.14 -3.98 -9.45
CA THR A 59 14.45 -3.88 -8.80
C THR A 59 14.42 -2.69 -7.86
N LEU A 60 14.62 -2.93 -6.57
CA LEU A 60 14.71 -1.90 -5.55
C LEU A 60 16.16 -1.50 -5.32
N ALA A 61 16.41 -0.20 -5.18
CA ALA A 61 17.69 0.32 -4.71
C ALA A 61 17.57 0.63 -3.22
N ILE A 62 18.17 -0.21 -2.40
CA ILE A 62 18.26 -0.06 -0.95
C ILE A 62 19.48 0.81 -0.66
N ALA A 63 19.24 2.10 -0.39
CA ALA A 63 20.25 2.98 0.16
C ALA A 63 20.57 2.59 1.61
N ASP A 64 21.77 2.90 2.08
CA ASP A 64 22.24 2.70 3.45
C ASP A 64 21.99 1.26 3.96
N PHE A 65 22.37 0.26 3.15
CA PHE A 65 22.08 -1.15 3.44
C PHE A 65 22.58 -1.61 4.81
N GLY A 66 23.69 -1.06 5.32
CA GLY A 66 24.20 -1.32 6.67
C GLY A 66 23.29 -0.87 7.81
N LEU A 67 22.28 -0.02 7.53
CA LEU A 67 21.25 0.40 8.47
C LEU A 67 19.91 -0.33 8.26
N LEU A 68 19.82 -1.19 7.25
CA LEU A 68 18.62 -2.00 7.00
C LEU A 68 18.44 -3.02 8.12
N ASP A 69 17.28 -2.97 8.77
CA ASP A 69 16.89 -3.89 9.84
C ASP A 69 16.08 -5.07 9.28
N GLU A 70 15.08 -4.78 8.43
CA GLU A 70 14.18 -5.81 7.91
C GLU A 70 13.60 -5.43 6.55
N ILE A 71 13.34 -6.44 5.72
CA ILE A 71 12.47 -6.35 4.55
C ILE A 71 11.23 -7.19 4.81
N ARG A 72 10.05 -6.58 4.69
CA ARG A 72 8.76 -7.27 4.82
C ARG A 72 8.00 -7.21 3.52
N ILE A 73 7.45 -8.35 3.12
CA ILE A 73 6.58 -8.47 1.96
C ILE A 73 5.19 -8.83 2.46
N SER A 74 4.19 -8.06 2.04
CA SER A 74 2.80 -8.25 2.42
C SER A 74 1.87 -8.00 1.24
N VAL A 75 0.68 -8.59 1.28
CA VAL A 75 -0.33 -8.44 0.23
C VAL A 75 -1.69 -8.05 0.79
N LEU A 76 -2.42 -7.29 -0.01
CA LEU A 76 -3.83 -6.99 0.19
C LEU A 76 -4.61 -7.58 -0.98
N SER A 77 -5.33 -8.67 -0.73
CA SER A 77 -6.07 -9.38 -1.77
C SER A 77 -7.38 -8.68 -2.10
N ASN A 78 -7.76 -8.70 -3.38
CA ASN A 78 -9.00 -8.11 -3.92
C ASN A 78 -9.25 -6.70 -3.36
N PRO A 79 -8.46 -5.69 -3.77
CA PRO A 79 -8.56 -4.33 -3.24
C PRO A 79 -9.85 -3.59 -3.62
N ASP A 80 -10.79 -4.25 -4.28
CA ASP A 80 -12.00 -3.66 -4.87
C ASP A 80 -11.66 -2.53 -5.87
N LEU A 81 -10.63 -2.77 -6.67
CA LEU A 81 -10.24 -1.97 -7.84
C LEU A 81 -10.40 -2.84 -9.09
N GLU A 82 -11.04 -2.29 -10.12
CA GLU A 82 -11.24 -3.01 -11.38
C GLU A 82 -9.89 -3.44 -11.98
N ASP A 83 -9.85 -4.67 -12.50
CA ASP A 83 -8.66 -5.31 -13.08
C ASP A 83 -7.45 -5.52 -12.17
N ILE A 84 -7.57 -5.28 -10.86
CA ILE A 84 -6.51 -5.53 -9.88
C ILE A 84 -6.87 -6.71 -8.98
N ASN A 85 -6.02 -7.73 -8.99
CA ASN A 85 -6.16 -8.92 -8.14
C ASN A 85 -5.70 -8.66 -6.70
N GLU A 86 -4.58 -7.98 -6.53
CA GLU A 86 -3.97 -7.73 -5.23
C GLU A 86 -3.03 -6.52 -5.27
N ILE A 87 -2.74 -6.00 -4.08
CA ILE A 87 -1.67 -5.01 -3.86
C ILE A 87 -0.53 -5.71 -3.17
N LEU A 88 0.64 -5.70 -3.80
CA LEU A 88 1.90 -6.10 -3.17
C LEU A 88 2.53 -4.89 -2.50
N LYS A 89 2.85 -5.01 -1.21
CA LYS A 89 3.61 -4.02 -0.45
C LYS A 89 4.94 -4.60 0.02
N VAL A 90 6.03 -3.93 -0.33
CA VAL A 90 7.37 -4.20 0.16
C VAL A 90 7.78 -3.06 1.10
N THR A 91 8.06 -3.38 2.35
CA THR A 91 8.50 -2.42 3.38
C THR A 91 9.95 -2.69 3.73
N LEU A 92 10.80 -1.69 3.53
CA LEU A 92 12.17 -1.64 4.04
C LEU A 92 12.14 -0.89 5.38
N ALA A 93 12.56 -1.54 6.46
CA ALA A 93 12.70 -0.91 7.76
C ALA A 93 14.17 -0.63 8.04
N TYR A 94 14.47 0.60 8.46
CA TYR A 94 15.80 1.06 8.79
C TYR A 94 15.89 1.41 10.26
N ASN A 95 17.02 1.08 10.86
CA ASN A 95 17.33 1.38 12.25
C ASN A 95 18.60 2.21 12.33
N ALA A 96 18.41 3.54 12.33
CA ALA A 96 19.47 4.53 12.44
C ALA A 96 19.38 5.26 13.80
N CYS A 97 19.67 6.57 13.84
CA CYS A 97 19.38 7.37 15.03
C CYS A 97 17.88 7.51 15.31
N CYS A 98 17.07 7.46 14.25
CA CYS A 98 15.61 7.37 14.27
C CYS A 98 15.19 6.13 13.46
N SER A 99 14.04 5.55 13.79
CA SER A 99 13.49 4.47 12.96
C SER A 99 12.83 5.10 11.73
N SER A 100 12.95 4.46 10.58
CA SER A 100 12.26 4.88 9.37
C SER A 100 11.86 3.69 8.52
N THR A 101 10.85 3.88 7.68
CA THR A 101 10.45 2.91 6.68
C THR A 101 10.44 3.53 5.29
N GLU A 102 10.77 2.72 4.28
CA GLU A 102 10.48 3.00 2.89
C GLU A 102 9.55 1.91 2.36
N GLU A 103 8.40 2.31 1.84
CA GLU A 103 7.35 1.41 1.39
C GLU A 103 7.12 1.55 -0.11
N PHE A 104 7.11 0.41 -0.80
CA PHE A 104 6.84 0.27 -2.22
C PHE A 104 5.55 -0.50 -2.43
N TYR A 105 4.69 0.00 -3.30
CA TYR A 105 3.37 -0.58 -3.58
C TYR A 105 3.26 -0.90 -5.06
N TYR A 106 2.83 -2.11 -5.37
CA TYR A 106 2.61 -2.60 -6.73
C TYR A 106 1.20 -3.16 -6.85
N LEU A 107 0.41 -2.60 -7.75
CA LEU A 107 -0.89 -3.12 -8.13
C LEU A 107 -0.65 -4.29 -9.09
N VAL A 108 -1.14 -5.47 -8.74
CA VAL A 108 -0.99 -6.68 -9.54
C VAL A 108 -2.28 -6.91 -10.30
N SER A 109 -2.23 -6.77 -11.62
CA SER A 109 -3.40 -6.88 -12.47
C SER A 109 -3.87 -8.33 -12.68
N ASN A 110 -5.06 -8.48 -13.24
CA ASN A 110 -5.62 -9.75 -13.71
C ASN A 110 -4.72 -10.47 -14.72
N ASP A 111 -4.06 -9.70 -15.58
CA ASP A 111 -3.13 -10.19 -16.60
C ASP A 111 -1.70 -10.34 -16.09
N ASN A 112 -1.51 -10.20 -14.77
CA ASN A 112 -0.24 -10.38 -14.08
C ASN A 112 0.81 -9.28 -14.32
N ASP A 113 0.41 -8.17 -14.96
CA ASP A 113 1.20 -6.93 -15.05
C ASP A 113 1.24 -6.18 -13.71
N PHE A 114 2.27 -5.36 -13.54
CA PHE A 114 2.53 -4.60 -12.32
C PHE A 114 2.50 -3.09 -12.58
N ILE A 115 1.77 -2.36 -11.75
CA ILE A 115 1.74 -0.88 -11.78
C ILE A 115 2.27 -0.38 -10.44
N ALA A 116 3.39 0.35 -10.47
CA ALA A 116 4.02 0.90 -9.28
C ALA A 116 3.34 2.21 -8.85
N LEU A 117 3.03 2.34 -7.57
CA LEU A 117 2.72 3.64 -6.97
C LEU A 117 4.02 4.32 -6.51
N PRO A 118 4.05 5.66 -6.40
CA PRO A 118 5.15 6.37 -5.78
C PRO A 118 5.44 5.83 -4.37
N SER A 119 6.72 5.57 -4.06
CA SER A 119 7.12 5.06 -2.74
C SER A 119 6.82 6.07 -1.64
N ILE A 120 6.66 5.55 -0.42
CA ILE A 120 6.43 6.37 0.78
C ILE A 120 7.61 6.18 1.73
N LYS A 121 8.16 7.30 2.21
CA LYS A 121 9.15 7.31 3.29
C LYS A 121 8.52 7.88 4.54
N ASN A 122 8.62 7.15 5.64
CA ASN A 122 8.16 7.58 6.96
C ASN A 122 9.34 7.58 7.92
N GLU A 123 9.50 8.66 8.70
CA GLU A 123 10.53 8.81 9.71
C GLU A 123 9.87 8.98 11.08
N TYR A 124 10.32 8.18 12.05
CA TYR A 124 9.76 8.09 13.39
C TYR A 124 10.77 8.66 14.39
N ALA A 125 10.84 9.99 14.45
CA ALA A 125 11.82 10.72 15.26
C ALA A 125 11.19 11.48 16.45
N TYR A 126 9.99 12.04 16.27
CA TYR A 126 9.37 12.95 17.24
C TYR A 126 7.85 12.76 17.33
N GLU A 127 7.28 13.11 18.48
CA GLU A 127 5.83 13.11 18.70
C GLU A 127 5.17 14.44 18.24
N PRO A 128 3.90 14.41 17.78
CA PRO A 128 3.07 13.22 17.61
C PRO A 128 3.54 12.37 16.42
N ILE A 129 3.47 11.05 16.58
CA ILE A 129 3.80 10.12 15.50
C ILE A 129 2.74 10.26 14.41
N SER A 130 3.19 10.60 13.21
CA SER A 130 2.38 10.56 12.02
C SER A 130 3.13 9.84 10.92
N ASP A 131 2.41 9.07 10.12
CA ASP A 131 2.97 8.45 8.93
C ASP A 131 1.99 8.55 7.76
N ILE A 132 2.53 8.33 6.57
CA ILE A 132 1.78 8.36 5.32
C ILE A 132 1.55 6.92 4.87
N HIS A 133 0.33 6.64 4.40
CA HIS A 133 -0.07 5.35 3.85
C HIS A 133 -0.87 5.54 2.56
N TYR A 134 -0.87 4.51 1.72
CA TYR A 134 -1.97 4.31 0.79
C TYR A 134 -3.09 3.53 1.49
N ILE A 135 -4.33 4.00 1.32
CA ILE A 135 -5.55 3.34 1.78
C ILE A 135 -6.33 2.91 0.54
N PHE A 136 -6.55 1.60 0.44
CA PHE A 136 -7.28 0.97 -0.67
C PHE A 136 -8.78 0.82 -0.33
N PRO A 137 -9.66 0.68 -1.33
CA PRO A 137 -11.11 0.67 -1.12
C PRO A 137 -11.62 -0.33 -0.09
N ASN A 138 -11.03 -1.53 -0.04
CA ASN A 138 -11.43 -2.60 0.87
C ASN A 138 -10.87 -2.48 2.31
N GLN A 139 -10.14 -1.40 2.61
CA GLN A 139 -9.56 -1.16 3.93
C GLN A 139 -10.42 -0.19 4.76
N SER A 140 -10.08 -0.06 6.04
CA SER A 140 -10.68 0.96 6.91
C SER A 140 -10.45 2.34 6.31
N PHE A 141 -11.50 3.14 6.24
CA PHE A 141 -11.48 4.48 5.62
C PHE A 141 -11.22 4.49 4.11
N GLY A 142 -11.23 3.31 3.47
CA GLY A 142 -11.21 3.17 2.01
C GLY A 142 -12.45 3.75 1.36
N LYS A 143 -12.32 4.12 0.08
CA LYS A 143 -13.41 4.62 -0.75
C LYS A 143 -13.44 3.82 -2.05
N GLU A 144 -14.62 3.37 -2.44
CA GLU A 144 -14.85 2.62 -3.68
C GLU A 144 -14.22 3.32 -4.90
N GLY A 145 -13.53 2.52 -5.73
CA GLY A 145 -12.86 2.99 -6.96
C GLY A 145 -11.75 4.02 -6.75
N THR A 146 -11.26 4.19 -5.52
CA THR A 146 -10.31 5.26 -5.18
C THR A 146 -9.14 4.74 -4.36
N ILE A 147 -7.92 5.11 -4.73
CA ILE A 147 -6.73 4.95 -3.88
C ILE A 147 -6.46 6.28 -3.18
N LEU A 148 -6.45 6.27 -1.85
CA LEU A 148 -6.17 7.45 -1.05
C LEU A 148 -4.72 7.42 -0.57
N ARG A 149 -3.96 8.50 -0.75
CA ARG A 149 -2.72 8.73 -0.02
C ARG A 149 -3.03 9.64 1.15
N ALA A 150 -2.86 9.16 2.37
CA ALA A 150 -3.27 9.88 3.58
C ALA A 150 -2.16 9.92 4.62
N ALA A 151 -2.11 11.01 5.38
CA ALA A 151 -1.35 11.09 6.63
C ALA A 151 -2.25 10.67 7.79
N LEU A 152 -1.78 9.74 8.62
CA LEU A 152 -2.45 9.27 9.82
C LEU A 152 -1.72 9.84 11.03
N GLU A 153 -2.45 10.49 11.93
CA GLU A 153 -1.94 10.89 13.23
C GLU A 153 -2.41 9.88 14.28
N TYR A 154 -1.52 9.45 15.17
CA TYR A 154 -1.84 8.48 16.21
C TYR A 154 -1.95 9.11 17.60
N THR A 155 -2.75 8.48 18.46
CA THR A 155 -2.70 8.71 19.90
C THR A 155 -1.46 8.06 20.52
N GLU A 156 -1.15 8.40 21.76
CA GLU A 156 -0.10 7.72 22.56
C GLU A 156 -0.32 6.21 22.69
N THR A 157 -1.55 5.72 22.51
CA THR A 157 -1.89 4.29 22.51
C THR A 157 -1.88 3.63 21.13
N ALA A 158 -1.27 4.28 20.12
CA ALA A 158 -1.18 3.79 18.74
C ALA A 158 -2.54 3.55 18.06
N THR A 159 -3.58 4.28 18.48
CA THR A 159 -4.86 4.31 17.76
C THR A 159 -4.92 5.52 16.83
N ILE A 160 -5.56 5.39 15.68
CA ILE A 160 -5.72 6.49 14.73
C ILE A 160 -6.56 7.59 15.39
N LYS A 161 -5.98 8.79 15.50
CA LYS A 161 -6.60 10.00 16.04
C LYS A 161 -7.22 10.84 14.92
N ASP A 162 -6.49 11.01 13.82
CA ASP A 162 -6.91 11.82 12.67
C ASP A 162 -6.38 11.23 11.36
N ILE A 163 -7.10 11.50 10.26
CA ILE A 163 -6.73 11.09 8.91
C ILE A 163 -6.85 12.29 7.98
N LYS A 164 -5.73 12.70 7.40
CA LYS A 164 -5.69 13.76 6.40
C LYS A 164 -5.39 13.17 5.03
N VAL A 165 -6.39 13.20 4.13
CA VAL A 165 -6.20 12.83 2.73
C VAL A 165 -5.28 13.86 2.06
N LEU A 166 -4.13 13.40 1.57
CA LEU A 166 -3.14 14.20 0.85
C LEU A 166 -3.38 14.16 -0.65
N ARG A 167 -3.78 12.98 -1.18
CA ARG A 167 -4.12 12.77 -2.58
C ARG A 167 -5.22 11.72 -2.69
N SER A 168 -6.12 11.92 -3.64
CA SER A 168 -7.13 10.95 -4.06
C SER A 168 -6.83 10.59 -5.50
N ILE A 169 -6.76 9.30 -5.82
CA ILE A 169 -6.51 8.79 -7.17
C ILE A 169 -7.75 8.00 -7.56
N ALA A 170 -8.51 8.51 -8.53
CA ALA A 170 -9.61 7.75 -9.13
C ALA A 170 -9.01 6.65 -10.02
N TRP A 171 -9.42 5.41 -9.78
CA TRP A 171 -8.92 4.26 -10.53
C TRP A 171 -9.75 4.06 -11.79
N ASN A 172 -9.09 3.81 -12.92
CA ASN A 172 -9.70 3.74 -14.26
C ASN A 172 -10.49 5.00 -14.68
N ASP A 173 -10.16 6.16 -14.11
CA ASP A 173 -10.59 7.45 -14.67
C ASP A 173 -9.63 7.83 -15.81
N ASP A 174 -10.16 8.38 -16.90
CA ASP A 174 -9.41 8.70 -18.13
C ASP A 174 -8.26 9.72 -17.90
N ASP A 175 -8.19 10.31 -16.70
CA ASP A 175 -7.25 11.35 -16.26
C ASP A 175 -6.03 10.83 -15.46
N PHE A 176 -5.79 9.51 -15.40
CA PHE A 176 -4.67 8.90 -14.65
C PHE A 176 -3.26 9.43 -15.05
N ASP A 177 -3.16 10.12 -16.19
CA ASP A 177 -1.95 10.75 -16.72
C ASP A 177 -1.64 12.16 -16.20
N THR A 178 -2.35 12.69 -15.20
CA THR A 178 -2.09 14.05 -14.71
C THR A 178 -1.75 14.12 -13.22
N GLU A 179 -0.66 14.82 -12.89
CA GLU A 179 -0.26 15.25 -11.55
C GLU A 179 -1.24 16.29 -10.95
N ASP A 180 -2.54 16.18 -11.22
CA ASP A 180 -3.51 17.13 -10.71
C ASP A 180 -4.03 16.63 -9.35
N ALA A 181 -3.38 17.13 -8.31
CA ALA A 181 -3.92 17.19 -6.97
C ALA A 181 -5.24 17.98 -6.99
N ILE A 182 -6.39 17.31 -7.02
CA ILE A 182 -7.68 17.98 -6.92
C ILE A 182 -8.60 17.32 -5.90
N THR A 183 -9.02 18.18 -4.96
CA THR A 183 -10.10 18.08 -3.97
C THR A 183 -9.93 17.11 -2.80
N ALA A 184 -9.33 17.65 -1.74
CA ALA A 184 -9.74 17.36 -0.37
C ALA A 184 -11.26 17.60 -0.23
N ILE A 185 -12.03 16.54 0.01
CA ILE A 185 -13.34 16.67 0.63
C ILE A 185 -13.08 16.48 2.13
N ASN A 186 -13.04 17.59 2.85
CA ASN A 186 -13.10 17.58 4.31
C ASN A 186 -14.51 17.11 4.72
N TYR A 187 -14.59 16.11 5.61
CA TYR A 187 -15.75 15.91 6.47
C TYR A 187 -15.42 16.41 7.87
#